data_AF-A0A3B4VJE0-F1
#
_entry.id   AF-A0A3B4VJE0-F1
#
_cell.length_a   1.000
_cell.length_b   1.000
_cell.length_c   1.000
_cell.angle_alpha   90.00
_cell.angle_beta   90.00
_cell.angle_gamma   90.00
#
_symmetry.space_group_name_H-M   'P 1'
#
loop_
_entity.id
_entity.type
_entity.pdbx_description
1 polymer ?
#
loop_
_entity_poly.entity_id
_entity_poly.type
_entity_poly.pdbx_seq_one_letter_code
_entity_poly.pdbx_strand_id
1 'polypeptide(L)'
;MMLHLKKRLSTLTHTDFSVLVFRHAVVLLLLTDCCGGLSQVVGPTQPVIAMIDDDVILPCHLKPSGDAADMTFEWARPDLKPRFIHVWHNYQDLHNNQHQSYKGRTSVDVNKLKHGDISLKLSKVKIHGPLYPSISHSCPH
;
A
#
# COMPACT_ATOMS: atom_id res chain seq x y z
N MET A 1 -8.81 -40.20 -41.06
CA MET A 1 -8.87 -39.44 -39.79
C MET A 1 -8.15 -38.08 -39.86
N MET A 2 -8.08 -37.39 -41.01
CA MET A 2 -7.42 -36.07 -41.13
C MET A 2 -8.33 -34.94 -41.67
N LEU A 3 -9.54 -35.27 -42.15
CA LEU A 3 -10.48 -34.27 -42.69
C LEU A 3 -11.34 -33.59 -41.62
N HIS A 4 -11.61 -34.27 -40.50
CA HIS A 4 -12.44 -33.73 -39.41
C HIS A 4 -11.71 -32.70 -38.53
N LEU A 5 -10.38 -32.80 -38.41
CA LEU A 5 -9.56 -31.81 -37.71
C LEU A 5 -9.44 -30.50 -38.50
N LYS A 6 -9.33 -30.57 -39.83
CA LYS A 6 -9.19 -29.38 -40.70
C LYS A 6 -10.48 -28.56 -40.80
N LYS A 7 -11.65 -29.22 -40.77
CA LYS A 7 -12.96 -28.55 -40.71
C LYS A 7 -13.22 -27.84 -39.38
N ARG A 8 -12.65 -28.34 -38.28
CA ARG A 8 -12.81 -27.73 -36.95
C ARG A 8 -11.96 -26.46 -36.78
N LEU A 9 -10.85 -26.34 -37.53
CA LEU A 9 -10.08 -25.10 -37.61
C LEU A 9 -10.70 -24.07 -38.57
N SER A 10 -11.49 -24.48 -39.57
CA SER A 10 -12.04 -23.59 -40.61
C SER A 10 -13.42 -22.99 -40.31
N THR A 11 -14.06 -23.35 -39.19
CA THR A 11 -15.38 -22.84 -38.79
C THR A 11 -15.33 -21.72 -37.75
N LEU A 12 -14.16 -21.10 -37.55
CA LEU A 12 -14.08 -19.91 -36.70
C LEU A 12 -14.59 -18.73 -37.52
N THR A 13 -15.84 -18.34 -37.29
CA THR A 13 -16.42 -17.18 -37.98
C THR A 13 -15.73 -15.89 -37.50
N HIS A 14 -15.72 -14.83 -38.31
CA HIS A 14 -15.15 -13.53 -37.94
C HIS A 14 -15.72 -13.01 -36.60
N THR A 15 -16.98 -13.33 -36.32
CA THR A 15 -17.66 -13.07 -35.05
C THR A 15 -17.09 -13.86 -33.87
N ASP A 16 -16.74 -15.14 -34.05
CA ASP A 16 -16.09 -15.95 -32.99
C ASP A 16 -14.70 -15.43 -32.66
N PHE A 17 -13.92 -15.06 -33.68
CA PHE A 17 -12.60 -14.46 -33.48
C PHE A 17 -12.71 -13.11 -32.76
N SER A 18 -13.67 -12.28 -33.17
CA SER A 18 -13.96 -10.99 -32.53
C SER A 18 -14.32 -11.17 -31.04
N VAL A 19 -15.28 -12.06 -30.72
CA VAL A 19 -15.68 -12.34 -29.33
C VAL A 19 -14.53 -12.88 -28.49
N LEU A 20 -13.71 -13.77 -29.06
CA LEU A 20 -12.55 -14.32 -28.37
C LEU A 20 -11.52 -13.22 -28.06
N VAL A 21 -11.21 -12.37 -29.04
CA VAL A 21 -10.31 -11.23 -28.87
C VAL A 21 -10.86 -10.24 -27.84
N PHE A 22 -12.17 -9.93 -27.87
CA PHE A 22 -12.79 -9.08 -26.85
C PHE A 22 -12.71 -9.71 -25.45
N ARG A 23 -12.97 -11.01 -25.31
CA ARG A 23 -12.81 -11.71 -24.02
C ARG A 23 -11.38 -11.68 -23.53
N HIS A 24 -10.41 -11.93 -24.41
CA HIS A 24 -8.99 -11.86 -24.04
C HIS A 24 -8.54 -10.43 -23.75
N ALA A 25 -9.05 -9.44 -24.47
CA ALA A 25 -8.80 -8.03 -24.21
C ALA A 25 -9.40 -7.59 -22.87
N VAL A 26 -10.63 -8.01 -22.54
CA VAL A 26 -11.26 -7.75 -21.24
C VAL A 26 -10.50 -8.47 -20.13
N VAL A 27 -10.13 -9.74 -20.29
CA VAL A 27 -9.31 -10.47 -19.32
C VAL A 27 -7.94 -9.81 -19.17
N LEU A 28 -7.30 -9.39 -20.25
CA LEU A 28 -6.03 -8.65 -20.21
C LEU A 28 -6.20 -7.30 -19.52
N LEU A 29 -7.29 -6.56 -19.79
CA LEU A 29 -7.66 -5.31 -19.12
C LEU A 29 -7.87 -5.51 -17.61
N LEU A 30 -8.53 -6.60 -17.22
CA LEU A 30 -8.75 -7.00 -15.83
C LEU A 30 -7.45 -7.47 -15.15
N LEU A 31 -6.53 -8.08 -15.90
CA LEU A 31 -5.21 -8.51 -15.42
C LEU A 31 -4.17 -7.39 -15.42
N THR A 32 -4.39 -6.29 -16.15
CA THR A 32 -3.49 -5.12 -16.20
C THR A 32 -3.63 -4.16 -15.01
N ASP A 33 -4.35 -4.55 -13.96
CA ASP A 33 -4.51 -3.76 -12.74
C ASP A 33 -3.22 -3.63 -11.89
N CYS A 34 -2.08 -4.12 -12.39
CA CYS A 34 -0.78 -3.96 -11.74
C CYS A 34 -0.07 -2.63 -12.05
N CYS A 35 -0.75 -1.62 -12.61
CA CYS A 35 -0.17 -0.29 -12.80
C CYS A 35 -0.18 0.53 -11.50
N GLY A 36 0.23 -0.08 -10.39
CA GLY A 36 0.69 0.68 -9.24
C GLY A 36 1.99 1.35 -9.62
N GLY A 37 1.92 2.62 -10.07
CA GLY A 37 3.12 3.44 -10.22
C GLY A 37 3.97 3.36 -8.95
N LEU A 38 5.30 3.38 -9.08
CA LEU A 38 6.20 3.40 -7.93
C LEU A 38 5.98 4.69 -7.13
N SER A 39 5.08 4.65 -6.15
CA SER A 39 4.86 5.74 -5.21
C SER A 39 6.09 5.87 -4.32
N GLN A 40 6.78 6.99 -4.44
CA GLN A 40 7.90 7.31 -3.56
C GLN A 40 7.36 7.81 -2.21
N VAL A 41 7.99 7.36 -1.13
CA VAL A 41 7.76 7.89 0.22
C VAL A 41 8.60 9.13 0.43
N VAL A 42 7.95 10.24 0.77
CA VAL A 42 8.59 11.51 1.09
C VAL A 42 8.36 11.81 2.57
N GLY A 43 9.43 11.65 3.37
CA GLY A 43 9.45 11.98 4.78
C GLY A 43 9.80 13.45 5.07
N PRO A 44 9.99 13.81 6.34
CA PRO A 44 10.36 15.18 6.71
C PRO A 44 11.79 15.50 6.25
N THR A 45 11.99 16.69 5.67
CA THR A 45 13.32 17.19 5.28
C THR A 45 14.20 17.56 6.49
N GLN A 46 13.56 17.82 7.64
CA GLN A 46 14.21 18.24 8.87
C GLN A 46 13.76 17.36 10.04
N PRO A 47 14.57 17.17 11.08
CA PRO A 47 14.15 16.45 12.27
C PRO A 47 12.89 17.09 12.88
N VAL A 48 11.91 16.26 13.22
CA VAL A 48 10.74 16.72 13.98
C VAL A 48 11.13 16.77 15.46
N ILE A 49 11.07 17.97 16.05
CA ILE A 49 11.39 18.20 17.45
C ILE A 49 10.08 18.22 18.25
N ALA A 50 10.02 17.47 19.35
CA ALA A 50 8.90 17.44 20.28
C ALA A 50 9.42 17.36 21.71
N MET A 51 8.69 17.95 22.67
CA MET A 51 9.02 17.79 24.08
C MET A 51 8.53 16.43 24.59
N ILE A 52 9.06 16.01 25.75
CA ILE A 52 8.50 14.85 26.47
C ILE A 52 7.03 15.14 26.78
N ASP A 53 6.20 14.11 26.66
CA ASP A 53 4.75 14.12 26.88
C ASP A 53 3.91 14.92 25.89
N ASP A 54 4.52 15.56 24.88
CA ASP A 54 3.80 16.18 23.78
C ASP A 54 3.17 15.14 22.83
N ASP A 55 2.15 15.58 22.11
CA ASP A 55 1.64 14.91 20.91
C ASP A 55 2.34 15.49 19.67
N VAL A 56 2.89 14.64 18.82
CA VAL A 56 3.63 15.04 17.61
C VAL A 56 3.05 14.36 16.37
N ILE A 57 3.18 15.03 15.24
CA ILE A 57 2.93 14.46 13.91
C ILE A 57 4.27 14.32 13.19
N LEU A 58 4.57 13.10 12.73
CA LEU A 58 5.71 12.80 11.89
C LEU A 58 5.23 12.81 10.44
N PRO A 59 5.54 13.86 9.66
CA PRO A 59 4.92 14.05 8.37
C PRO A 59 5.50 13.07 7.35
N CYS A 60 4.65 12.45 6.56
CA CYS A 60 5.07 11.54 5.51
C CYS A 60 3.99 11.43 4.44
N HIS A 61 4.36 11.47 3.16
CA HIS A 61 3.40 11.41 2.07
C HIS A 61 3.92 10.67 0.84
N LEU A 62 3.01 10.27 -0.03
CA LEU A 62 3.31 9.66 -1.33
C LEU A 62 3.61 10.71 -2.40
N LYS A 63 4.55 10.37 -3.28
CA LYS A 63 4.79 11.11 -4.52
C LYS A 63 4.87 10.14 -5.71
N PRO A 64 3.99 10.29 -6.72
CA PRO A 64 2.83 11.19 -6.76
C PRO A 64 1.79 10.86 -5.66
N SER A 65 0.92 11.82 -5.36
CA SER A 65 -0.21 11.61 -4.45
C SER A 65 -1.14 10.53 -5.01
N GLY A 66 -1.63 9.64 -4.14
CA GLY A 66 -2.57 8.57 -4.50
C GLY A 66 -3.28 8.03 -3.26
N ASP A 67 -4.31 7.22 -3.44
CA ASP A 67 -5.02 6.61 -2.31
C ASP A 67 -4.13 5.56 -1.63
N ALA A 68 -3.81 5.78 -0.36
CA ALA A 68 -3.01 4.89 0.47
C ALA A 68 -3.85 4.02 1.42
N ALA A 69 -5.19 4.11 1.36
CA ALA A 69 -6.05 3.46 2.34
C ALA A 69 -6.07 1.93 2.20
N ASP A 70 -5.95 1.40 0.98
CA ASP A 70 -5.79 -0.04 0.70
C ASP A 70 -4.34 -0.52 0.70
N MET A 71 -3.37 0.39 0.80
CA MET A 71 -1.96 0.04 0.82
C MET A 71 -1.55 -0.58 2.16
N THR A 72 -0.41 -1.27 2.13
CA THR A 72 0.28 -1.71 3.35
C THR A 72 1.45 -0.79 3.62
N PHE A 73 1.49 -0.16 4.78
CA PHE A 73 2.64 0.65 5.19
C PHE A 73 2.90 0.53 6.68
N GLU A 74 4.13 0.81 7.08
CA GLU A 74 4.58 0.66 8.45
C GLU A 74 5.47 1.82 8.86
N TRP A 75 5.42 2.13 10.15
CA TRP A 75 6.42 2.93 10.83
C TRP A 75 7.26 2.01 11.70
N ALA A 76 8.57 2.07 11.55
CA ALA A 76 9.48 1.15 12.21
C ALA A 76 10.68 1.84 12.87
N ARG A 77 11.24 1.13 13.84
CA ARG A 77 12.49 1.44 14.54
C ARG A 77 13.40 0.24 14.51
N PRO A 78 14.47 0.26 13.67
CA PRO A 78 15.37 -0.88 13.53
C PRO A 78 16.07 -1.32 14.83
N ASP A 79 16.21 -0.41 15.79
CA ASP A 79 16.80 -0.62 17.11
C ASP A 79 15.84 -1.27 18.12
N LEU A 80 14.55 -1.40 17.81
CA LEU A 80 13.55 -2.01 18.68
C LEU A 80 13.21 -3.46 18.30
N LYS A 81 12.77 -4.23 19.28
CA LYS A 81 12.24 -5.60 19.09
C LYS A 81 10.94 -5.76 19.87
N PRO A 82 9.77 -5.91 19.20
CA PRO A 82 9.55 -5.79 17.75
C PRO A 82 9.91 -4.40 17.19
N ARG A 83 10.31 -4.33 15.91
CA ARG A 83 10.68 -3.05 15.28
C ARG A 83 9.47 -2.18 14.92
N PHE A 84 8.28 -2.77 14.79
CA PHE A 84 7.12 -2.07 14.26
C PHE A 84 6.48 -1.19 15.33
N ILE A 85 6.25 0.06 14.98
CA ILE A 85 5.62 1.07 15.83
C ILE A 85 4.17 1.26 15.46
N HIS A 86 3.87 1.20 14.16
CA HIS A 86 2.52 1.28 13.64
C HIS A 86 2.50 0.53 12.31
N VAL A 87 1.44 -0.21 12.05
CA VAL A 87 1.26 -0.95 10.80
C VAL A 87 -0.17 -0.71 10.34
N TRP A 88 -0.30 -0.22 9.11
CA TRP A 88 -1.56 -0.08 8.40
C TRP A 88 -1.60 -1.12 7.28
N HIS A 89 -2.73 -1.80 7.14
CA HIS A 89 -2.94 -2.81 6.11
C HIS A 89 -4.41 -2.87 5.76
N ASN A 90 -4.76 -2.75 4.48
CA ASN A 90 -6.12 -2.95 3.98
C ASN A 90 -7.19 -2.25 4.83
N TYR A 91 -7.11 -0.93 4.93
CA TYR A 91 -8.07 -0.08 5.65
C TYR A 91 -8.09 -0.19 7.18
N GLN A 92 -7.11 -0.87 7.80
CA GLN A 92 -7.11 -1.10 9.24
C GLN A 92 -5.71 -1.09 9.88
N ASP A 93 -5.69 -0.75 11.18
CA ASP A 93 -4.52 -0.85 12.05
C ASP A 93 -4.23 -2.32 12.44
N LEU A 94 -3.00 -2.78 12.21
CA LEU A 94 -2.52 -4.08 12.65
C LEU A 94 -1.67 -3.97 13.93
N HIS A 95 -2.13 -4.64 14.98
CA HIS A 95 -1.55 -4.51 16.33
C HIS A 95 -0.65 -5.70 16.75
N ASN A 96 -0.66 -6.81 15.99
CA ASN A 96 -0.08 -8.09 16.42
C ASN A 96 1.41 -8.01 16.77
N ASN A 97 2.18 -7.22 16.01
CA ASN A 97 3.63 -7.06 16.20
C ASN A 97 4.05 -5.64 16.61
N GLN A 98 3.11 -4.84 17.13
CA GLN A 98 3.39 -3.47 17.54
C GLN A 98 4.21 -3.46 18.85
N HIS A 99 5.29 -2.68 18.87
CA HIS A 99 6.14 -2.51 20.04
C HIS A 99 5.34 -1.92 21.21
N GLN A 100 5.49 -2.53 22.39
CA GLN A 100 4.62 -2.25 23.55
C GLN A 100 4.64 -0.79 23.99
N SER A 101 5.77 -0.08 23.83
CA SER A 101 5.88 1.34 24.21
C SER A 101 5.04 2.28 23.33
N TYR A 102 4.57 1.83 22.17
CA TYR A 102 3.82 2.64 21.19
C TYR A 102 2.34 2.22 21.08
N LYS A 103 1.94 1.08 21.64
CA LYS A 103 0.54 0.65 21.65
C LYS A 103 -0.37 1.72 22.26
N GLY A 104 -1.49 1.98 21.58
CA GLY A 104 -2.48 2.98 21.99
C GLY A 104 -1.99 4.44 21.91
N ARG A 105 -0.83 4.68 21.30
CA ARG A 105 -0.23 6.02 21.20
C ARG A 105 -0.02 6.48 19.77
N THR A 106 -0.28 5.62 18.79
CA THR A 106 -0.05 5.90 17.37
C THR A 106 -1.35 5.85 16.61
N SER A 107 -1.55 6.77 15.67
CA SER A 107 -2.66 6.71 14.72
C SER A 107 -2.31 7.40 13.41
N VAL A 108 -3.05 7.06 12.36
CA VAL A 108 -3.06 7.78 11.07
C VAL A 108 -4.43 8.41 10.86
N ASP A 109 -4.51 9.43 10.00
CA ASP A 109 -5.78 10.05 9.63
C ASP A 109 -6.31 9.40 8.34
N VAL A 110 -7.34 8.56 8.50
CA VAL A 110 -7.93 7.78 7.41
C VAL A 110 -8.43 8.66 6.25
N ASN A 111 -8.87 9.89 6.53
CA ASN A 111 -9.32 10.80 5.48
C ASN A 111 -8.16 11.34 4.65
N LYS A 112 -6.98 11.45 5.25
CA LYS A 112 -5.75 11.92 4.61
C LYS A 112 -5.03 10.83 3.82
N LEU A 113 -5.23 9.56 4.19
CA LEU A 113 -4.72 8.42 3.41
C LEU A 113 -5.21 8.43 1.96
N LYS A 114 -6.47 8.84 1.71
CA LYS A 114 -7.04 8.98 0.36
C LYS A 114 -6.29 9.96 -0.55
N HIS A 115 -5.49 10.83 0.05
CA HIS A 115 -4.67 11.85 -0.61
C HIS A 115 -3.17 11.58 -0.42
N GLY A 116 -2.80 10.35 -0.07
CA GLY A 116 -1.42 9.90 0.04
C GLY A 116 -0.67 10.43 1.26
N ASP A 117 -1.35 11.04 2.24
CA ASP A 117 -0.72 11.47 3.49
C ASP A 117 -0.78 10.34 4.51
N ILE A 118 0.38 9.76 4.78
CA ILE A 118 0.62 8.62 5.68
C ILE A 118 1.34 9.07 6.97
N SER A 119 1.15 10.33 7.35
CA SER A 119 1.78 10.92 8.54
C SER A 119 1.34 10.21 9.82
N LEU A 120 2.31 9.93 10.70
CA LEU A 120 2.03 9.27 11.98
C LEU A 120 1.77 10.31 13.06
N LYS A 121 0.60 10.24 13.70
CA LYS A 121 0.39 10.89 14.98
C LYS A 121 0.95 10.00 16.09
N LEU A 122 1.81 10.55 16.94
CA LEU A 122 2.36 9.89 18.12
C LEU A 122 2.03 10.73 19.36
N SER A 123 1.28 10.16 20.31
CA SER A 123 0.93 10.82 21.55
C SER A 123 1.92 10.57 22.68
N LYS A 124 2.01 11.50 23.62
CA LYS A 124 2.80 11.43 24.86
C LYS A 124 4.26 11.03 24.64
N VAL A 125 4.96 11.71 23.73
CA VAL A 125 6.33 11.38 23.28
C VAL A 125 7.24 11.08 24.47
N LYS A 126 7.91 9.93 24.46
CA LYS A 126 8.78 9.49 25.58
C LYS A 126 10.28 9.69 25.33
N ILE A 127 10.64 10.39 24.24
CA ILE A 127 11.99 10.49 23.66
C ILE A 127 12.66 9.13 23.51
N HIS A 128 12.61 8.58 22.30
CA HIS A 128 13.61 7.64 21.83
C HIS A 128 13.72 7.83 20.32
N GLY A 129 14.93 7.97 19.77
CA GLY A 129 15.42 7.83 18.36
C GLY A 129 14.54 8.15 17.12
N PRO A 130 15.10 7.96 15.91
CA PRO A 130 14.46 8.33 14.63
C PRO A 130 13.47 7.28 14.13
N LEU A 131 12.21 7.65 13.86
CA LEU A 131 11.22 6.73 13.25
C LEU A 131 11.30 6.78 11.73
N TYR A 132 11.08 5.64 11.07
CA TYR A 132 11.14 5.54 9.62
C TYR A 132 9.83 4.99 9.03
N PRO A 133 9.28 5.62 7.99
CA PRO A 133 8.18 5.08 7.22
C PRO A 133 8.68 4.12 6.13
N SER A 134 7.93 3.05 5.87
CA SER A 134 8.12 2.15 4.73
C SER A 134 6.77 1.68 4.18
N ILE A 135 6.72 1.40 2.87
CA ILE A 135 5.53 0.92 2.17
C ILE A 135 5.84 -0.44 1.57
N SER A 136 4.89 -1.35 1.68
CA SER A 136 4.90 -2.64 0.99
C SER A 136 3.88 -2.60 -0.14
N HIS A 137 4.33 -2.82 -1.38
CA HIS A 137 3.42 -3.03 -2.50
C HIS A 137 2.92 -4.48 -2.46
N SER A 138 1.71 -4.69 -1.96
CA SER A 138 1.00 -5.94 -2.14
C SER A 138 0.29 -5.91 -3.49
N CYS A 139 0.67 -6.79 -4.43
CA CYS A 139 -0.19 -7.06 -5.59
C CYS A 139 -1.55 -7.55 -5.06
N PRO A 140 -2.69 -7.07 -5.57
CA PRO A 140 -3.97 -7.71 -5.29
C PRO A 140 -3.89 -9.17 -5.77
N HIS A 141 -4.31 -10.07 -4.89
CA HIS A 141 -4.18 -11.51 -5.03
C HIS A 141 -5.31 -12.13 -5.86
#